data_AF-A0A1V9G2H6-F1
#
_entry.id   AF-A0A1V9G2H6-F1
#
_cell.length_a   1.000
_cell.length_b   1.000
_cell.length_c   1.000
_cell.angle_alpha   90.00
_cell.angle_beta   90.00
_cell.angle_gamma   90.00
#
_symmetry.space_group_name_H-M   'P 1'
#
loop_
_entity.id
_entity.type
_entity.pdbx_description
1 polymer ?
#
loop_
_entity_poly.entity_id
_entity_poly.type
_entity_poly.pdbx_seq_one_letter_code
_entity_poly.pdbx_strand_id
1 'polypeptide(L)'
;MKRIAKPFCVVYVLPISVLFLSCSQKPHSSPFHISEISMWQAVIVLLLLIMIAASLILHYRYRKMKVRLHKEREAAFLEARRMVEIEKQKAFQLANKLIEEKTAIAEEEVREAIEKAQEEARQLQAQVTSTSVMLANKTDYLMQLQEKLKTSDNNEYKRIAKEIKTNLTEADHWADFIKNFNLLHSHYVDNITQKHPDLTANEVRLICFILSGLSNKEIAGIFSVEPESVKKARYRLKKKLNLPEEESLTFYLQHLKA
;
A
#
# COMPACT_ATOMS: atom_id res chain seq x y z
N MET A 1 53.16 -53.63 8.36
CA MET A 1 52.79 -54.17 7.04
C MET A 1 52.87 -53.06 6.00
N LYS A 2 53.68 -53.31 4.95
CA LYS A 2 53.73 -52.70 3.61
C LYS A 2 53.70 -51.16 3.46
N ARG A 3 54.90 -50.56 3.48
CA ARG A 3 55.22 -49.37 2.68
C ARG A 3 55.23 -49.79 1.21
N ILE A 4 54.39 -49.18 0.39
CA ILE A 4 54.38 -49.39 -1.06
C ILE A 4 55.38 -48.39 -1.65
N ALA A 5 56.53 -48.95 -2.06
CA ALA A 5 57.51 -48.31 -2.91
C ALA A 5 56.86 -47.91 -4.24
N LYS A 6 57.14 -46.69 -4.71
CA LYS A 6 57.01 -46.35 -6.13
C LYS A 6 58.42 -46.06 -6.67
N PRO A 7 58.75 -46.63 -7.83
CA PRO A 7 60.13 -46.80 -8.27
C PRO A 7 60.73 -45.47 -8.73
N PHE A 8 62.03 -45.35 -8.42
CA PHE A 8 62.97 -44.43 -9.05
C PHE A 8 62.68 -44.26 -10.54
N CYS A 9 62.35 -43.04 -10.95
CA CYS A 9 62.39 -42.67 -12.35
C CYS A 9 63.87 -42.56 -12.72
N VAL A 10 64.37 -43.57 -13.42
CA VAL A 10 65.72 -43.67 -13.96
C VAL A 10 65.97 -42.44 -14.83
N VAL A 11 66.84 -41.55 -14.34
CA VAL A 11 67.43 -40.49 -15.14
C VAL A 11 68.25 -41.19 -16.21
N TYR A 12 67.73 -41.21 -17.44
CA TYR A 12 68.45 -41.64 -18.63
C TYR A 12 69.57 -40.62 -18.90
N VAL A 13 70.69 -40.76 -18.19
CA VAL A 13 71.97 -40.22 -18.63
C VAL A 13 72.39 -41.08 -19.81
N LEU A 14 72.17 -40.59 -21.02
CA LEU A 14 72.70 -41.21 -22.23
C LEU A 14 74.24 -41.30 -22.11
N PRO A 15 74.82 -42.50 -22.09
CA PRO A 15 76.27 -42.64 -22.05
C PRO A 15 76.82 -42.39 -23.47
N ILE A 16 77.70 -41.39 -23.61
CA ILE A 16 78.47 -41.09 -24.83
C ILE A 16 79.57 -42.16 -25.01
N SER A 17 79.22 -43.45 -24.95
CA SER A 17 80.23 -44.51 -24.93
C SER A 17 79.74 -45.78 -25.60
N VAL A 18 79.61 -45.71 -26.92
CA VAL A 18 79.93 -46.84 -27.79
C VAL A 18 80.56 -46.23 -29.04
N LEU A 19 81.87 -46.45 -29.20
CA LEU A 19 82.47 -47.03 -30.41
C LEU A 19 84.00 -47.12 -30.20
N PHE A 20 84.42 -48.37 -29.99
CA PHE A 20 85.73 -48.95 -30.31
C PHE A 20 86.97 -48.60 -29.46
N LEU A 21 87.25 -49.45 -28.47
CA LEU A 21 88.59 -50.00 -28.27
C LEU A 21 88.60 -51.49 -28.60
N SER A 22 89.21 -51.84 -29.73
CA SER A 22 89.94 -53.11 -29.89
C SER A 22 91.09 -52.90 -30.88
N CYS A 23 92.26 -52.79 -30.25
CA CYS A 23 93.63 -53.06 -30.65
C CYS A 23 93.95 -53.56 -32.08
N SER A 24 94.91 -52.85 -32.69
CA SER A 24 96.18 -53.36 -33.26
C SER A 24 96.39 -53.35 -34.79
N GLN A 25 97.38 -52.53 -35.20
CA GLN A 25 98.35 -52.69 -36.30
C GLN A 25 97.80 -52.89 -37.74
N LYS A 26 98.06 -52.02 -38.72
CA LYS A 26 99.31 -51.37 -39.18
C LYS A 26 99.03 -50.09 -39.99
N PRO A 27 100.05 -49.24 -40.22
CA PRO A 27 99.89 -47.92 -40.82
C PRO A 27 99.92 -48.03 -42.35
N HIS A 28 99.01 -47.35 -43.04
CA HIS A 28 99.28 -46.76 -44.34
C HIS A 28 98.29 -45.62 -44.60
N SER A 29 98.89 -44.46 -44.86
CA SER A 29 98.29 -43.19 -45.20
C SER A 29 97.21 -43.30 -46.29
N SER A 30 95.98 -42.95 -45.94
CA SER A 30 95.03 -42.31 -46.86
C SER A 30 94.22 -41.26 -46.09
N PRO A 31 93.95 -40.09 -46.67
CA PRO A 31 93.56 -38.90 -45.94
C PRO A 31 92.03 -38.82 -45.72
N PHE A 32 91.64 -38.39 -44.52
CA PHE A 32 90.42 -37.62 -44.24
C PHE A 32 89.11 -38.05 -44.93
N HIS A 33 88.38 -39.00 -44.33
CA HIS A 33 86.92 -39.14 -44.49
C HIS A 33 86.14 -38.57 -43.27
N ILE A 34 86.68 -37.50 -42.65
CA ILE A 34 86.16 -36.85 -41.41
C ILE A 34 85.14 -35.72 -41.72
N SER A 35 84.86 -35.44 -42.99
CA SER A 35 84.07 -34.29 -43.42
C SER A 35 82.55 -34.49 -43.43
N GLU A 36 82.03 -35.73 -43.58
CA GLU A 36 80.58 -35.92 -43.72
C GLU A 36 79.80 -35.95 -42.39
N ILE A 37 80.31 -36.63 -41.35
CA ILE A 37 79.63 -36.74 -40.04
C ILE A 37 79.49 -35.37 -39.35
N SER A 38 80.50 -34.51 -39.55
CA SER A 38 80.56 -33.15 -38.98
C SER A 38 79.46 -32.23 -39.53
N MET A 39 79.03 -32.43 -40.78
CA MET A 39 77.96 -31.62 -41.39
C MET A 39 76.58 -31.96 -40.78
N TRP A 40 76.28 -33.25 -40.58
CA TRP A 40 74.99 -33.68 -40.01
C TRP A 40 74.81 -33.23 -38.55
N GLN A 41 75.87 -33.23 -37.75
CA GLN A 41 75.83 -32.73 -36.37
C GLN A 41 75.51 -31.22 -36.31
N ALA A 42 76.10 -30.42 -37.20
CA ALA A 42 75.82 -28.99 -37.29
C ALA A 42 74.34 -28.72 -37.68
N VAL A 43 73.79 -29.51 -38.60
CA VAL A 43 72.37 -29.42 -39.00
C VAL A 43 71.45 -29.77 -37.83
N ILE A 44 71.75 -30.83 -37.07
CA ILE A 44 70.95 -31.22 -35.90
C ILE A 44 70.96 -30.11 -34.84
N VAL A 45 72.13 -29.54 -34.54
CA VAL A 45 72.24 -28.42 -33.57
C VAL A 45 71.45 -27.20 -34.05
N LEU A 46 71.53 -26.85 -35.33
CA LEU A 46 70.76 -25.74 -35.91
C LEU A 46 69.25 -25.97 -35.77
N LEU A 47 68.76 -27.19 -36.06
CA LEU A 47 67.34 -27.55 -35.90
C LEU A 47 66.90 -27.46 -34.44
N LEU A 48 67.72 -27.91 -33.49
CA LEU A 48 67.42 -27.79 -32.06
C LEU A 48 67.36 -26.32 -31.61
N LEU A 49 68.28 -25.47 -32.08
CA LEU A 49 68.24 -24.04 -31.80
C LEU A 49 66.98 -23.38 -32.37
N ILE A 50 66.58 -23.75 -33.59
CA ILE A 50 65.33 -23.28 -34.22
C ILE A 50 64.11 -23.73 -33.39
N MET A 51 64.08 -24.99 -32.95
CA MET A 51 62.99 -25.52 -32.12
C MET A 51 62.90 -24.83 -30.76
N ILE A 52 64.04 -24.57 -30.11
CA ILE A 52 64.08 -23.83 -28.83
C ILE A 52 63.62 -22.39 -29.04
N ALA A 53 64.12 -21.71 -30.09
CA ALA A 53 63.70 -20.36 -30.42
C ALA A 53 62.18 -20.30 -30.71
N ALA A 54 61.65 -21.26 -31.48
CA ALA A 54 60.21 -21.38 -31.74
C ALA A 54 59.41 -21.60 -30.45
N SER A 55 59.88 -22.47 -29.56
CA SER A 55 59.26 -22.72 -28.25
C SER A 55 59.23 -21.47 -27.37
N LEU A 56 60.34 -20.72 -27.30
CA LEU A 56 60.42 -19.45 -26.56
C LEU A 56 59.48 -18.39 -27.14
N ILE A 57 59.42 -18.28 -28.47
CA ILE A 57 58.51 -17.36 -29.17
C ILE A 57 57.05 -17.74 -28.87
N LEU A 58 56.69 -19.02 -28.98
CA LEU A 58 55.35 -19.54 -28.66
C LEU A 58 55.00 -19.28 -27.19
N HIS A 59 55.91 -19.55 -26.26
CA HIS A 59 55.70 -19.29 -24.83
C HIS A 59 55.51 -17.80 -24.54
N TYR A 60 56.31 -16.93 -25.17
CA TYR A 60 56.16 -15.48 -25.05
C TYR A 60 54.81 -15.00 -25.62
N ARG A 61 54.41 -15.50 -26.80
CA ARG A 61 53.11 -15.20 -27.42
C ARG A 61 51.96 -15.66 -26.53
N TYR A 62 52.01 -16.89 -26.02
CA TYR A 62 51.02 -17.45 -25.11
C TYR A 62 50.90 -16.63 -23.82
N ARG A 63 52.03 -16.32 -23.18
CA ARG A 63 52.07 -15.51 -21.95
C ARG A 63 51.47 -14.12 -22.19
N LYS A 64 51.83 -13.48 -23.31
CA LYS A 64 51.29 -12.16 -23.69
C LYS A 64 49.79 -12.20 -23.97
N MET A 65 49.31 -13.23 -24.66
CA MET A 65 47.88 -13.44 -24.93
C MET A 65 47.09 -13.66 -23.64
N LYS A 66 47.59 -14.52 -22.74
CA LYS A 66 46.95 -14.82 -21.45
C LYS A 66 46.77 -13.56 -20.60
N VAL A 67 47.78 -12.70 -20.52
CA VAL A 67 47.69 -11.43 -19.76
C VAL A 67 46.66 -10.46 -20.36
N ARG A 68 46.56 -10.36 -21.69
CA ARG A 68 45.53 -9.52 -22.34
C ARG A 68 44.11 -10.01 -22.00
N LEU A 69 43.89 -11.32 -22.08
CA LEU A 69 42.60 -11.93 -21.77
C LEU A 69 42.20 -11.72 -20.29
N HIS A 70 43.15 -11.77 -19.35
CA HIS A 70 42.86 -11.44 -17.95
C HIS A 70 42.44 -9.98 -17.76
N LYS A 71 43.14 -9.03 -18.41
CA LYS A 71 42.80 -7.60 -18.35
C LYS A 71 41.43 -7.30 -18.97
N GLU A 72 41.10 -7.93 -20.10
CA GLU A 72 39.79 -7.80 -20.74
C GLU A 72 38.67 -8.33 -19.85
N ARG A 73 38.88 -9.47 -19.19
CA ARG A 73 37.91 -10.03 -18.23
C ARG A 73 37.72 -9.14 -17.00
N GLU A 74 38.82 -8.58 -16.47
CA GLU A 74 38.75 -7.64 -15.34
C GLU A 74 38.02 -6.34 -15.72
N ALA A 75 38.27 -5.80 -16.91
CA ALA A 75 37.55 -4.64 -17.44
C ALA A 75 36.06 -4.95 -17.62
N ALA A 76 35.72 -6.07 -18.27
CA ALA A 76 34.34 -6.49 -18.47
C ALA A 76 33.61 -6.74 -17.13
N PHE A 77 34.29 -7.32 -16.14
CA PHE A 77 33.75 -7.52 -14.80
C PHE A 77 33.50 -6.18 -14.07
N LEU A 78 34.41 -5.22 -14.20
CA LEU A 78 34.26 -3.89 -13.61
C LEU A 78 33.11 -3.11 -14.26
N GLU A 79 32.96 -3.20 -15.58
CA GLU A 79 31.83 -2.62 -16.32
C GLU A 79 30.50 -3.26 -15.87
N ALA A 80 30.43 -4.58 -15.77
CA ALA A 80 29.25 -5.28 -15.25
C ALA A 80 28.89 -4.81 -13.82
N ARG A 81 29.88 -4.66 -12.93
CA ARG A 81 29.67 -4.16 -11.57
C ARG A 81 29.13 -2.72 -11.56
N ARG A 82 29.63 -1.85 -12.43
CA ARG A 82 29.14 -0.47 -12.57
C ARG A 82 27.69 -0.44 -13.06
N MET A 83 27.35 -1.29 -14.03
CA MET A 83 25.98 -1.39 -14.55
C MET A 83 25.00 -1.81 -13.46
N VAL A 84 25.36 -2.81 -12.65
CA VAL A 84 24.55 -3.25 -11.50
C VAL A 84 24.36 -2.12 -10.49
N GLU A 85 25.40 -1.32 -10.20
CA GLU A 85 25.28 -0.18 -9.29
C GLU A 85 24.36 0.92 -9.85
N ILE A 86 24.46 1.21 -11.14
CA ILE A 86 23.58 2.17 -11.83
C ILE A 86 22.13 1.68 -11.82
N GLU A 87 21.89 0.40 -12.08
CA GLU A 87 20.56 -0.20 -12.00
C GLU A 87 19.99 -0.13 -10.58
N LYS A 88 20.82 -0.41 -9.56
CA LYS A 88 20.45 -0.27 -8.16
C LYS A 88 20.10 1.18 -7.81
N GLN A 89 20.88 2.14 -8.27
CA GLN A 89 20.58 3.57 -8.07
C GLN A 89 19.28 3.98 -8.76
N LYS A 90 19.04 3.53 -10.00
CA LYS A 90 17.78 3.78 -10.71
C LYS A 90 16.59 3.14 -9.99
N ALA A 91 16.73 1.90 -9.50
CA ALA A 91 15.71 1.22 -8.74
C ALA A 91 15.40 1.96 -7.42
N PHE A 92 16.42 2.45 -6.73
CA PHE A 92 16.26 3.27 -5.52
C PHE A 92 15.55 4.60 -5.80
N GLN A 93 15.93 5.29 -6.88
CA GLN A 93 15.26 6.52 -7.30
C GLN A 93 13.79 6.28 -7.66
N LEU A 94 13.49 5.18 -8.37
CA LEU A 94 12.12 4.81 -8.70
C LEU A 94 11.31 4.48 -7.43
N ALA A 95 11.89 3.73 -6.50
CA ALA A 95 11.25 3.41 -5.22
C ALA A 95 10.92 4.68 -4.43
N ASN A 96 11.85 5.64 -4.35
CA ASN A 96 11.60 6.90 -3.65
C ASN A 96 10.48 7.72 -4.31
N LYS A 97 10.46 7.81 -5.65
CA LYS A 97 9.36 8.48 -6.37
C LYS A 97 7.99 7.85 -6.09
N LEU A 98 7.93 6.52 -6.05
CA LEU A 98 6.70 5.79 -5.72
C LEU A 98 6.27 6.03 -4.27
N ILE A 99 7.23 6.16 -3.35
CA ILE A 99 6.94 6.51 -1.96
C ILE A 99 6.39 7.93 -1.89
N GLU A 100 7.03 8.91 -2.55
CA GLU A 100 6.59 10.31 -2.60
C GLU A 100 5.16 10.45 -3.17
N GLU A 101 4.86 9.74 -4.26
CA GLU A 101 3.52 9.69 -4.86
C GLU A 101 2.49 9.10 -3.90
N LYS A 102 2.81 7.97 -3.24
CA LYS A 102 1.92 7.36 -2.25
C LYS A 102 1.72 8.23 -1.02
N THR A 103 2.75 8.93 -0.56
CA THR A 103 2.63 9.85 0.57
C THR A 103 1.75 11.05 0.21
N ALA A 104 1.87 11.60 -1.00
CA ALA A 104 1.03 12.70 -1.45
C ALA A 104 -0.46 12.30 -1.51
N ILE A 105 -0.77 11.11 -2.04
CA ILE A 105 -2.15 10.59 -2.06
C ILE A 105 -2.68 10.39 -0.64
N ALA A 106 -1.88 9.78 0.25
CA ALA A 106 -2.28 9.57 1.65
C ALA A 106 -2.51 10.89 2.40
N GLU A 107 -1.70 11.92 2.15
CA GLU A 107 -1.88 13.26 2.74
C GLU A 107 -3.16 13.93 2.24
N GLU A 108 -3.51 13.76 0.96
CA GLU A 108 -4.76 14.26 0.38
C GLU A 108 -5.99 13.56 0.99
N GLU A 109 -5.97 12.23 1.11
CA GLU A 109 -7.04 11.46 1.75
C GLU A 109 -7.25 11.87 3.22
N VAL A 110 -6.15 12.08 3.98
CA VAL A 110 -6.23 12.55 5.37
C VAL A 110 -6.80 13.96 5.43
N ARG A 111 -6.40 14.84 4.51
CA ARG A 111 -6.92 16.21 4.46
C ARG A 111 -8.43 16.24 4.17
N GLU A 112 -8.89 15.46 3.20
CA GLU A 112 -10.32 15.34 2.91
C GLU A 112 -11.10 14.78 4.11
N ALA A 113 -10.56 13.78 4.81
CA ALA A 113 -11.18 13.21 6.00
C ALA A 113 -11.29 14.25 7.14
N ILE A 114 -10.26 15.07 7.33
CA ILE A 114 -10.28 16.16 8.33
C ILE A 114 -11.32 17.21 7.95
N GLU A 115 -11.39 17.63 6.68
CA GLU A 115 -12.36 18.63 6.22
C GLU A 115 -13.80 18.15 6.42
N LYS A 116 -14.10 16.89 6.06
CA LYS A 116 -15.41 16.27 6.31
C LYS A 116 -15.73 16.23 7.79
N ALA A 117 -14.81 15.77 8.64
CA ALA A 117 -15.02 15.70 10.08
C ALA A 117 -15.24 17.10 10.70
N GLN A 118 -14.55 18.12 10.21
CA GLN A 118 -14.73 19.51 10.67
C GLN A 118 -16.08 20.08 10.26
N GLU A 119 -16.54 19.78 9.04
CA GLU A 119 -17.86 20.22 8.58
C GLU A 119 -18.98 19.53 9.35
N GLU A 120 -18.89 18.21 9.57
CA GLU A 120 -19.83 17.48 10.44
C GLU A 120 -19.83 18.04 11.87
N ALA A 121 -18.67 18.35 12.43
CA ALA A 121 -18.57 18.95 13.76
C ALA A 121 -19.21 20.36 13.80
N ARG A 122 -19.02 21.18 12.76
CA ARG A 122 -19.65 22.50 12.65
C ARG A 122 -21.16 22.39 12.58
N GLN A 123 -21.67 21.44 11.80
CA GLN A 123 -23.11 21.17 11.68
C GLN A 123 -23.71 20.72 13.00
N LEU A 124 -23.07 19.78 13.69
CA LEU A 124 -23.49 19.31 15.01
C LEU A 124 -23.46 20.46 16.03
N GLN A 125 -22.42 21.29 16.01
CA GLN A 125 -22.31 22.46 16.89
C GLN A 125 -23.43 23.47 16.63
N ALA A 126 -23.77 23.73 15.37
CA ALA A 126 -24.89 24.58 15.00
C ALA A 126 -26.23 24.01 15.51
N GLN A 127 -26.42 22.70 15.40
CA GLN A 127 -27.62 22.00 15.90
C GLN A 127 -27.72 22.09 17.42
N VAL A 128 -26.65 21.81 18.15
CA VAL A 128 -26.59 21.93 19.62
C VAL A 128 -26.88 23.36 20.06
N THR A 129 -26.31 24.35 19.37
CA THR A 129 -26.53 25.78 19.67
C THR A 129 -27.99 26.17 19.42
N SER A 130 -28.55 25.81 18.27
CA SER A 130 -29.97 26.07 17.94
C SER A 130 -30.92 25.43 18.96
N THR A 131 -30.66 24.17 19.33
CA THR A 131 -31.45 23.43 20.32
C THR A 131 -31.32 24.06 21.71
N SER A 132 -30.12 24.50 22.09
CA SER A 132 -29.86 25.17 23.37
C SER A 132 -30.59 26.50 23.47
N VAL A 133 -30.57 27.31 22.39
CA VAL A 133 -31.33 28.57 22.32
C VAL A 133 -32.84 28.31 22.40
N MET A 134 -33.35 27.31 21.67
CA MET A 134 -34.76 26.92 21.75
C MET A 134 -35.14 26.49 23.18
N LEU A 135 -34.28 25.72 23.85
CA LEU A 135 -34.51 25.26 25.22
C LEU A 135 -34.49 26.42 26.23
N ALA A 136 -33.57 27.38 26.06
CA ALA A 136 -33.51 28.60 26.87
C ALA A 136 -34.80 29.43 26.70
N ASN A 137 -35.24 29.67 25.46
CA ASN A 137 -36.50 30.37 25.17
C ASN A 137 -37.72 29.67 25.80
N LYS A 138 -37.75 28.32 25.74
CA LYS A 138 -38.80 27.54 26.41
C LYS A 138 -38.75 27.66 27.93
N THR A 139 -37.55 27.66 28.51
CA THR A 139 -37.35 27.81 29.95
C THR A 139 -37.81 29.18 30.42
N ASP A 140 -37.41 30.24 29.73
CA ASP A 140 -37.86 31.62 30.02
C ASP A 140 -39.37 31.77 29.91
N TYR A 141 -39.98 31.18 28.88
CA TYR A 141 -41.43 31.18 28.72
C TYR A 141 -42.13 30.45 29.88
N LEU A 142 -41.63 29.27 30.29
CA LEU A 142 -42.16 28.55 31.44
C LEU A 142 -42.02 29.32 32.75
N MET A 143 -40.91 30.04 32.94
CA MET A 143 -40.71 30.91 34.12
C MET A 143 -41.70 32.08 34.12
N GLN A 144 -41.91 32.74 32.97
CA GLN A 144 -42.93 33.80 32.83
C GLN A 144 -44.34 33.27 33.11
N LEU A 145 -44.63 32.03 32.69
CA LEU A 145 -45.89 31.35 32.96
C LEU A 145 -46.07 31.03 34.44
N GLN A 146 -45.04 30.47 35.09
CA GLN A 146 -45.07 30.19 36.52
C GLN A 146 -45.34 31.47 37.32
N GLU A 147 -44.73 32.59 36.91
CA GLU A 147 -44.94 33.86 37.58
C GLU A 147 -46.36 34.40 37.37
N LYS A 148 -46.89 34.34 36.15
CA LYS A 148 -48.30 34.71 35.87
C LYS A 148 -49.29 33.83 36.62
N LEU A 149 -49.00 32.55 36.82
CA LEU A 149 -49.86 31.61 37.56
C LEU A 149 -49.86 31.85 39.08
N LYS A 150 -48.78 32.39 39.65
CA LYS A 150 -48.73 32.75 41.09
C LYS A 150 -49.66 33.91 41.43
N THR A 151 -50.01 34.76 40.46
CA THR A 151 -50.77 36.00 40.67
C THR A 151 -52.23 35.92 40.18
N SER A 152 -52.74 34.74 39.80
CA SER A 152 -53.90 34.61 38.92
C SER A 152 -55.18 34.04 39.57
N ASP A 153 -56.35 34.58 39.19
CA ASP A 153 -57.69 34.09 39.54
C ASP A 153 -58.28 33.14 38.44
N ASN A 154 -59.32 32.37 38.77
CA ASN A 154 -59.81 31.17 38.05
C ASN A 154 -60.10 31.36 36.53
N ASN A 155 -60.35 32.60 36.07
CA ASN A 155 -60.58 32.93 34.66
C ASN A 155 -59.30 33.15 33.83
N GLU A 156 -58.22 33.63 34.44
CA GLU A 156 -56.92 33.78 33.76
C GLU A 156 -56.25 32.42 33.53
N TYR A 157 -56.49 31.45 34.41
CA TYR A 157 -56.03 30.06 34.25
C TYR A 157 -56.50 29.45 32.92
N LYS A 158 -57.77 29.65 32.55
CA LYS A 158 -58.32 29.19 31.25
C LYS A 158 -57.68 29.90 30.06
N ARG A 159 -57.31 31.17 30.21
CA ARG A 159 -56.67 31.96 29.17
C ARG A 159 -55.22 31.52 28.95
N ILE A 160 -54.47 31.31 30.04
CA ILE A 160 -53.11 30.75 30.02
C ILE A 160 -53.12 29.33 29.43
N ALA A 161 -54.07 28.47 29.83
CA ALA A 161 -54.21 27.12 29.26
C ALA A 161 -54.53 27.12 27.75
N LYS A 162 -55.29 28.11 27.28
CA LYS A 162 -55.58 28.29 25.85
C LYS A 162 -54.36 28.79 25.07
N GLU A 163 -53.58 29.70 25.68
CA GLU A 163 -52.36 30.28 25.10
C GLU A 163 -51.23 29.24 24.96
N ILE A 164 -51.12 28.34 25.95
CA ILE A 164 -50.27 27.13 25.87
C ILE A 164 -50.70 26.27 24.66
N LYS A 165 -52.00 25.97 24.54
CA LYS A 165 -52.53 25.12 23.47
C LYS A 165 -52.32 25.71 22.06
N THR A 166 -52.33 27.04 21.93
CA THR A 166 -52.13 27.72 20.64
C THR A 166 -50.67 27.95 20.28
N ASN A 167 -49.75 28.13 21.24
CA ASN A 167 -48.32 28.30 20.94
C ASN A 167 -47.55 26.97 20.87
N LEU A 168 -48.20 25.86 21.23
CA LEU A 168 -47.72 24.48 21.01
C LEU A 168 -48.22 23.89 19.68
N THR A 169 -48.72 24.69 18.74
CA THR A 169 -49.16 24.15 17.44
C THR A 169 -47.97 23.55 16.69
N GLU A 170 -47.91 22.21 16.73
CA GLU A 170 -46.88 21.35 16.14
C GLU A 170 -46.60 21.60 14.64
N ALA A 171 -47.51 22.28 13.94
CA ALA A 171 -47.44 22.50 12.50
C ALA A 171 -46.26 23.38 12.07
N ASP A 172 -46.02 24.50 12.75
CA ASP A 172 -44.93 25.43 12.40
C ASP A 172 -43.56 24.83 12.75
N HIS A 173 -43.46 24.16 13.90
CA HIS A 173 -42.22 23.52 14.35
C HIS A 173 -41.79 22.34 13.48
N TRP A 174 -42.75 21.60 12.92
CA TRP A 174 -42.44 20.51 12.01
C TRP A 174 -41.86 20.99 10.68
N ALA A 175 -42.39 22.10 10.14
CA ALA A 175 -41.89 22.68 8.90
C ALA A 175 -40.43 23.16 9.05
N ASP A 176 -40.11 23.83 10.16
CA ASP A 176 -38.74 24.27 10.47
C ASP A 176 -37.79 23.09 10.68
N PHE A 177 -38.25 22.05 11.38
CA PHE A 177 -37.47 20.82 11.55
C PHE A 177 -37.15 20.17 10.20
N ILE A 178 -38.14 20.01 9.31
CA ILE A 178 -37.93 19.41 7.99
C ILE A 178 -36.98 20.23 7.13
N LYS A 179 -37.11 21.57 7.16
CA LYS A 179 -36.20 22.46 6.44
C LYS A 179 -34.74 22.26 6.89
N ASN A 180 -34.50 22.24 8.20
CA ASN A 180 -33.17 22.01 8.76
C ASN A 180 -32.67 20.58 8.50
N PHE A 181 -33.55 19.59 8.61
CA PHE A 181 -33.22 18.19 8.35
C PHE A 181 -32.81 17.96 6.89
N ASN A 182 -33.53 18.53 5.92
CA ASN A 182 -33.18 18.43 4.50
C ASN A 182 -31.88 19.16 4.15
N LEU A 183 -31.56 20.26 4.84
CA LEU A 183 -30.27 20.95 4.69
C LEU A 183 -29.11 20.09 5.18
N LEU A 184 -29.30 19.39 6.31
CA LEU A 184 -28.28 18.52 6.92
C LEU A 184 -28.12 17.18 6.18
N HIS A 185 -29.19 16.67 5.59
CA HIS A 185 -29.23 15.35 4.95
C HIS A 185 -29.50 15.44 3.44
N SER A 186 -28.93 16.43 2.74
CA SER A 186 -28.96 16.54 1.27
C SER A 186 -30.31 16.15 0.61
N HIS A 187 -31.41 16.77 1.05
CA HIS A 187 -32.76 16.51 0.52
C HIS A 187 -33.30 15.08 0.76
N TYR A 188 -32.84 14.38 1.79
CA TYR A 188 -33.26 13.01 2.09
C TYR A 188 -34.77 12.80 2.16
N VAL A 189 -35.51 13.75 2.78
CA VAL A 189 -36.97 13.62 2.91
C VAL A 189 -37.64 13.68 1.55
N ASP A 190 -37.13 14.52 0.65
CA ASP A 190 -37.64 14.63 -0.72
C ASP A 190 -37.39 13.31 -1.47
N ASN A 191 -36.19 12.74 -1.33
CA ASN A 191 -35.80 11.48 -1.98
C ASN A 191 -36.58 10.26 -1.47
N ILE A 192 -36.76 10.11 -0.16
CA ILE A 192 -37.49 8.95 0.38
C ILE A 192 -38.99 9.03 0.08
N THR A 193 -39.56 10.24 0.06
CA THR A 193 -40.97 10.44 -0.30
C THR A 193 -41.19 10.22 -1.79
N GLN A 194 -40.20 10.51 -2.65
CA GLN A 194 -40.23 10.16 -4.07
C GLN A 194 -40.15 8.65 -4.30
N LYS A 195 -39.28 7.95 -3.54
CA LYS A 195 -39.08 6.50 -3.67
C LYS A 195 -40.23 5.68 -3.08
N HIS A 196 -40.83 6.18 -2.00
CA HIS A 196 -41.93 5.54 -1.26
C HIS A 196 -43.07 6.56 -1.06
N PRO A 197 -43.86 6.84 -2.13
CA PRO A 197 -44.90 7.88 -2.10
C PRO A 197 -46.12 7.52 -1.24
N ASP A 198 -46.21 6.28 -0.77
CA ASP A 198 -47.25 5.76 0.12
C ASP A 198 -46.98 6.05 1.60
N LEU A 199 -45.83 6.65 1.94
CA LEU A 199 -45.50 7.08 3.29
C LEU A 199 -46.42 8.22 3.76
N THR A 200 -46.98 8.06 4.96
CA THR A 200 -47.73 9.12 5.63
C THR A 200 -46.79 10.15 6.27
N ALA A 201 -47.28 11.36 6.50
CA ALA A 201 -46.49 12.41 7.15
C ALA A 201 -45.92 11.99 8.52
N ASN A 202 -46.66 11.19 9.30
CA ASN A 202 -46.18 10.65 10.59
C ASN A 202 -45.12 9.55 10.43
N GLU A 203 -45.16 8.77 9.35
CA GLU A 203 -44.12 7.79 9.04
C GLU A 203 -42.83 8.49 8.59
N VAL A 204 -42.94 9.56 7.79
CA VAL A 204 -41.81 10.42 7.43
C VAL A 204 -41.20 11.05 8.68
N ARG A 205 -42.02 11.58 9.60
CA ARG A 205 -41.58 12.06 10.93
C ARG A 205 -40.78 11.02 11.69
N LEU A 206 -41.33 9.81 11.77
CA LEU A 206 -40.68 8.70 12.44
C LEU A 206 -39.33 8.36 11.80
N ILE A 207 -39.24 8.33 10.46
CA ILE A 207 -37.98 8.11 9.74
C ILE A 207 -36.93 9.16 10.10
N CYS A 208 -37.30 10.46 10.07
CA CYS A 208 -36.37 11.53 10.41
C CYS A 208 -35.80 11.35 11.82
N PHE A 209 -36.64 11.03 12.81
CA PHE A 209 -36.17 10.80 14.17
C PHE A 209 -35.29 9.55 14.32
N ILE A 210 -35.57 8.50 13.55
CA ILE A 210 -34.74 7.29 13.51
C ILE A 210 -33.35 7.62 12.93
N LEU A 211 -33.29 8.40 11.86
CA LEU A 211 -32.06 8.82 11.21
C LEU A 211 -31.23 9.77 12.08
N SER A 212 -31.90 10.62 12.85
CA SER A 212 -31.26 11.44 13.89
C SER A 212 -30.72 10.62 15.07
N GLY A 213 -30.87 9.29 15.06
CA GLY A 213 -30.29 8.39 16.06
C GLY A 213 -31.07 8.28 17.37
N LEU A 214 -32.30 8.80 17.43
CA LEU A 214 -33.09 8.80 18.66
C LEU A 214 -33.54 7.37 19.06
N SER A 215 -33.51 7.10 20.35
CA SER A 215 -34.00 5.84 20.92
C SER A 215 -35.53 5.77 20.88
N ASN A 216 -36.08 4.56 20.92
CA ASN A 216 -37.54 4.38 20.93
C ASN A 216 -38.22 5.06 22.14
N LYS A 217 -37.51 5.25 23.25
CA LYS A 217 -38.04 5.96 24.43
C LYS A 217 -38.14 7.47 24.18
N GLU A 218 -37.12 8.06 23.55
CA GLU A 218 -37.11 9.49 23.22
C GLU A 218 -38.15 9.82 22.15
N ILE A 219 -38.24 8.98 21.10
CA ILE A 219 -39.28 9.11 20.07
C ILE A 219 -40.67 9.02 20.70
N ALA A 220 -40.88 8.08 21.63
CA ALA A 220 -42.15 7.93 22.32
C ALA A 220 -42.52 9.17 23.14
N GLY A 221 -41.54 9.81 23.78
CA GLY A 221 -41.71 11.10 24.45
C GLY A 221 -42.12 12.22 23.49
N ILE A 222 -41.53 12.28 22.30
CA ILE A 222 -41.86 13.29 21.27
C ILE A 222 -43.29 13.09 20.76
N PHE A 223 -43.67 11.85 20.43
CA PHE A 223 -45.02 11.54 19.95
C PHE A 223 -46.08 11.46 21.07
N SER A 224 -45.69 11.62 22.33
CA SER A 224 -46.57 11.43 23.50
C SER A 224 -47.29 10.08 23.49
N VAL A 225 -46.57 9.01 23.14
CA VAL A 225 -47.07 7.62 23.11
C VAL A 225 -46.19 6.71 23.96
N GLU A 226 -46.61 5.46 24.16
CA GLU A 226 -45.80 4.46 24.83
C GLU A 226 -44.63 3.96 23.93
N PRO A 227 -43.44 3.66 24.48
CA PRO A 227 -42.30 3.13 23.71
C PRO A 227 -42.61 1.89 22.88
N GLU A 228 -43.54 1.05 23.35
CA GLU A 228 -43.98 -0.14 22.63
C GLU A 228 -44.74 0.20 21.34
N SER A 229 -45.48 1.31 21.33
CA SER A 229 -46.15 1.83 20.13
C SER A 229 -45.14 2.24 19.06
N VAL A 230 -44.00 2.82 19.46
CA VAL A 230 -42.92 3.18 18.53
C VAL A 230 -42.28 1.93 17.93
N LYS A 231 -42.05 0.86 18.71
CA LYS A 231 -41.54 -0.41 18.16
C LYS A 231 -42.48 -0.98 17.11
N LYS A 232 -43.79 -1.00 17.38
CA LYS A 232 -44.81 -1.45 16.43
C LYS A 232 -44.83 -0.57 15.18
N ALA A 233 -44.68 0.74 15.32
CA ALA A 233 -44.60 1.67 14.19
C ALA A 233 -43.36 1.39 13.32
N ARG A 234 -42.19 1.15 13.93
CA ARG A 234 -40.97 0.74 13.21
C ARG A 234 -41.13 -0.58 12.46
N TYR A 235 -41.81 -1.55 13.07
CA TYR A 235 -42.10 -2.82 12.40
C TYR A 235 -43.03 -2.63 11.18
N ARG A 236 -44.09 -1.84 11.32
CA ARG A 236 -45.00 -1.50 10.22
C ARG A 236 -44.26 -0.78 9.10
N LEU A 237 -43.42 0.19 9.45
CA LEU A 237 -42.58 0.93 8.50
C LEU A 237 -41.62 0.00 7.76
N LYS A 238 -40.97 -0.94 8.47
CA LYS A 238 -40.10 -1.95 7.87
C LYS A 238 -40.86 -2.82 6.85
N LYS A 239 -42.08 -3.26 7.18
CA LYS A 239 -42.94 -4.02 6.27
C LYS A 239 -43.38 -3.18 5.06
N LYS A 240 -43.70 -1.90 5.27
CA LYS A 240 -44.10 -0.97 4.20
C LYS A 240 -42.98 -0.69 3.21
N LEU A 241 -41.75 -0.55 3.71
CA LEU A 241 -40.53 -0.42 2.91
C LEU A 241 -40.07 -1.74 2.26
N ASN A 242 -40.83 -2.83 2.41
CA ASN A 242 -40.53 -4.17 1.87
C ASN A 242 -39.14 -4.72 2.25
N LEU A 243 -38.68 -4.44 3.47
CA LEU A 243 -37.37 -4.89 3.93
C LEU A 243 -37.41 -6.35 4.45
N PRO A 244 -36.40 -7.18 4.12
CA PRO A 244 -36.29 -8.54 4.66
C PRO A 244 -36.12 -8.54 6.18
N GLU A 245 -36.52 -9.64 6.83
CA GLU A 245 -36.57 -9.73 8.29
C GLU A 245 -35.20 -9.57 8.96
N GLU A 246 -34.15 -9.97 8.26
CA GLU A 246 -32.75 -9.88 8.70
C GLU A 246 -32.16 -8.48 8.54
N GLU A 247 -32.71 -7.63 7.66
CA GLU A 247 -32.16 -6.31 7.39
C GLU A 247 -32.63 -5.28 8.44
N SER A 248 -31.69 -4.52 9.01
CA SER A 248 -32.01 -3.47 9.98
C SER A 248 -32.63 -2.27 9.26
N LEU A 249 -33.81 -1.84 9.72
CA LEU A 249 -34.46 -0.61 9.23
C LEU A 249 -33.51 0.59 9.31
N THR A 250 -32.76 0.73 10.40
CA THR A 250 -31.80 1.83 10.57
C THR A 250 -30.69 1.76 9.53
N PHE A 251 -30.17 0.56 9.27
CA PHE A 251 -29.10 0.35 8.29
C PHE A 251 -29.58 0.72 6.88
N TYR A 252 -30.75 0.24 6.48
CA TYR A 252 -31.36 0.58 5.19
C TYR A 252 -31.53 2.10 5.04
N LEU A 253 -32.06 2.77 6.07
CA LEU A 253 -32.30 4.21 6.01
C LEU A 253 -30.98 5.01 5.90
N GLN A 254 -29.91 4.59 6.59
CA GLN A 254 -28.59 5.25 6.52
C GLN A 254 -27.88 5.06 5.16
N HIS A 255 -28.13 3.93 4.49
CA HIS A 255 -27.50 3.61 3.19
C HIS A 255 -28.41 3.92 2.00
N LEU A 256 -29.58 4.51 2.26
CA LEU A 256 -30.44 5.04 1.22
C LEU A 256 -29.73 6.27 0.63
N LYS A 257 -28.97 6.03 -0.44
CA LYS A 257 -28.24 7.09 -1.16
C LYS A 257 -29.18 8.24 -1.52
N ALA A 258 -28.67 9.46 -1.34
CA ALA A 258 -29.17 10.64 -2.02
C ALA A 258 -29.08 10.48 -3.54
#